data_AF-A0A921LS37-F1
#
_entry.id   AF-A0A921LS37-F1
#
_cell.length_a   1.000
_cell.length_b   1.000
_cell.length_c   1.000
_cell.angle_alpha   90.00
_cell.angle_beta   90.00
_cell.angle_gamma   90.00
#
_symmetry.space_group_name_H-M   'P 1'
#
loop_
_entity.id
_entity.type
_entity.pdbx_description
1 polymer ?
#
loop_
_entity_poly.entity_id
_entity_poly.type
_entity_poly.pdbx_seq_one_letter_code
_entity_poly.pdbx_strand_id
1 'polypeptide(L)'
;AEQQKIAWDIPFGDNANFEKFLALFMATCYDKQKALQYSELVKAYYAPMFQGKTASFDIGYSCRSEVVFKRLFHFDISPCYLHINYDIASERSYTADLPLHCFYDYSPAVTGALREHLISYQGPSCTGFDCSSGKAVPVFEEYGTPFAARYVTTQMQSAALQYVQDMVAIFDSDLDRLYARRMDASWPMEYFLHHPRPADANLFNTIPFEDDMGAGRVTIRDFWQESLNSVRNHNNTPDGWDERLNYYAMSKPKKWLVWLLVDRKIMKDTAKRKLKSHPLLLKISASCYHGLKRIYHVFAQ
;
A
#
# COMPACT_ATOMS: atom_id res chain seq x y z
N ALA A 1 6.01 15.33 34.05
CA ALA A 1 6.35 15.48 32.62
C ALA A 1 7.64 16.29 32.43
N GLU A 2 7.86 17.41 33.14
CA GLU A 2 9.14 18.17 33.08
C GLU A 2 10.37 17.42 33.62
N GLN A 3 10.18 16.40 34.48
CA GLN A 3 11.28 15.63 35.05
C GLN A 3 11.94 14.59 34.10
N GLN A 4 11.45 14.39 32.86
CA GLN A 4 11.95 13.32 31.98
C GLN A 4 12.56 13.74 30.62
N LYS A 5 12.91 15.01 30.42
CA LYS A 5 13.75 15.48 29.28
C LYS A 5 13.30 15.06 27.87
N ILE A 6 11.99 14.94 27.61
CA ILE A 6 11.50 14.78 26.24
C ILE A 6 10.95 16.13 25.78
N ALA A 7 11.60 16.73 24.79
CA ALA A 7 11.13 17.94 24.13
C ALA A 7 9.96 17.57 23.22
N TRP A 8 8.79 18.13 23.48
CA TRP A 8 7.53 17.78 22.79
C TRP A 8 7.38 18.45 21.42
N ASP A 9 8.20 19.45 21.15
CA ASP A 9 8.22 20.32 19.99
C ASP A 9 9.33 19.97 18.98
N ILE A 10 10.12 18.93 19.27
CA ILE A 10 11.25 18.52 18.44
C ILE A 10 10.97 17.11 17.87
N PRO A 11 11.13 16.90 16.54
CA PRO A 11 11.07 15.56 15.98
C PRO A 11 12.05 14.60 16.68
N PHE A 12 11.65 13.35 16.89
CA PHE A 12 12.47 12.37 17.64
C PHE A 12 13.89 12.20 17.10
N GLY A 13 14.09 12.40 15.79
CA GLY A 13 15.39 12.38 15.11
C GLY A 13 15.97 10.98 14.91
N ASP A 14 15.88 10.11 15.91
CA ASP A 14 16.36 8.72 15.87
C ASP A 14 15.45 7.74 16.64
N ASN A 15 15.64 6.44 16.40
CA ASN A 15 14.88 5.38 17.05
C ASN A 15 15.11 5.32 18.56
N ALA A 16 16.29 5.70 19.06
CA ALA A 16 16.60 5.63 20.49
C ALA A 16 15.78 6.66 21.28
N ASN A 17 15.57 7.86 20.72
CA ASN A 17 14.70 8.86 21.32
C ASN A 17 13.23 8.47 21.23
N PHE A 18 12.81 7.83 20.14
CA PHE A 18 11.46 7.27 20.03
C PHE A 18 11.22 6.16 21.06
N GLU A 19 12.18 5.26 21.26
CA GLU A 19 12.10 4.20 22.28
C GLU A 19 12.04 4.77 23.71
N LYS A 20 12.82 5.82 24.01
CA LYS A 20 12.72 6.53 25.30
C LYS A 20 11.35 7.15 25.50
N PHE A 21 10.78 7.76 24.45
CA PHE A 21 9.42 8.27 24.47
C PHE A 21 8.40 7.17 24.74
N LEU A 22 8.49 6.04 24.04
CA LEU A 22 7.59 4.91 24.26
C LEU A 22 7.69 4.38 25.71
N ALA A 23 8.89 4.24 26.25
CA ALA A 23 9.08 3.80 27.63
C ALA A 23 8.43 4.78 28.62
N LEU A 24 8.61 6.09 28.43
CA LEU A 24 7.97 7.12 29.24
C LEU A 24 6.44 7.08 29.09
N PHE A 25 5.94 7.04 27.86
CA PHE A 25 4.50 6.97 27.56
C PHE A 25 3.87 5.76 28.24
N MET A 26 4.49 4.59 28.12
CA MET A 26 4.01 3.36 28.76
C MET A 26 4.02 3.45 30.29
N ALA A 27 4.98 4.17 30.87
CA ALA A 27 5.11 4.32 32.32
C ALA A 27 4.16 5.38 32.91
N THR A 28 3.80 6.43 32.17
CA THR A 28 3.06 7.58 32.73
C THR A 28 1.70 7.85 32.11
N CYS A 29 1.51 7.49 30.84
CA CYS A 29 0.32 7.87 30.07
C CYS A 29 -0.58 6.68 29.73
N TYR A 30 0.00 5.49 29.58
CA TYR A 30 -0.74 4.29 29.20
C TYR A 30 -1.44 3.64 30.40
N ASP A 31 -2.76 3.53 30.31
CA ASP A 31 -3.58 2.78 31.25
C ASP A 31 -4.13 1.53 30.54
N LYS A 32 -3.65 0.35 30.96
CA LYS A 32 -4.03 -0.93 30.37
C LYS A 32 -5.52 -1.23 30.51
N GLN A 33 -6.14 -0.89 31.64
CA GLN A 33 -7.56 -1.17 31.86
C GLN A 33 -8.42 -0.29 30.95
N LYS A 34 -8.10 1.00 30.84
CA LYS A 34 -8.78 1.92 29.91
C LYS A 34 -8.61 1.49 28.45
N ALA A 35 -7.42 1.04 28.06
CA ALA A 35 -7.17 0.55 26.71
C ALA A 35 -8.02 -0.69 26.38
N LEU A 36 -8.15 -1.63 27.32
CA LEU A 36 -9.02 -2.81 27.16
C LEU A 36 -10.50 -2.42 27.08
N GLN A 37 -10.95 -1.50 27.94
CA GLN A 37 -12.33 -0.99 27.89
C GLN A 37 -12.65 -0.32 26.55
N TYR A 38 -11.75 0.54 26.06
CA TYR A 38 -11.86 1.16 24.74
C TYR A 38 -11.94 0.11 23.62
N SER A 39 -11.05 -0.90 23.67
CA SER A 39 -11.02 -2.01 22.70
C SER A 39 -12.35 -2.77 22.65
N GLU A 40 -12.96 -3.08 23.81
CA GLU A 40 -14.26 -3.78 23.86
C GLU A 40 -15.41 -2.91 23.33
N LEU A 41 -15.41 -1.61 23.60
CA LEU A 41 -16.42 -0.70 23.07
C LEU A 41 -16.32 -0.58 21.54
N VAL A 42 -15.10 -0.47 21.00
CA VAL A 42 -14.87 -0.44 19.55
C VAL A 42 -15.22 -1.78 18.91
N LYS A 43 -14.90 -2.91 19.57
CA LYS A 43 -15.34 -4.24 19.12
C LYS A 43 -16.86 -4.33 19.02
N ALA A 44 -17.59 -3.84 20.03
CA ALA A 44 -19.04 -3.83 20.04
C ALA A 44 -19.64 -2.98 18.91
N TYR A 45 -18.98 -1.89 18.52
CA TYR A 45 -19.37 -1.08 17.35
C TYR A 45 -19.23 -1.86 16.03
N TYR A 46 -18.12 -2.56 15.83
CA TYR A 46 -17.88 -3.30 14.58
C TYR A 46 -18.60 -4.63 14.50
N ALA A 47 -18.85 -5.32 15.62
CA ALA A 47 -19.39 -6.68 15.64
C ALA A 47 -20.64 -6.91 14.75
N PRO A 48 -21.62 -5.99 14.65
CA PRO A 48 -22.75 -6.14 13.74
C PRO A 48 -22.38 -6.19 12.25
N MET A 49 -21.24 -5.61 11.86
CA MET A 49 -20.73 -5.59 10.47
C MET A 49 -20.01 -6.89 10.10
N PHE A 50 -19.60 -7.68 11.08
CA PHE A 50 -18.81 -8.92 10.91
C PHE A 50 -19.63 -10.19 11.14
N GLN A 51 -20.91 -10.18 10.75
CA GLN A 51 -21.80 -11.35 10.89
C GLN A 51 -21.58 -12.35 9.75
N GLY A 52 -21.19 -13.58 10.10
CA GLY A 52 -20.91 -14.63 9.12
C GLY A 52 -19.57 -14.44 8.41
N LYS A 53 -19.49 -14.89 7.15
CA LYS A 53 -18.29 -14.68 6.33
C LYS A 53 -18.30 -13.28 5.76
N THR A 54 -17.32 -12.47 6.13
CA THR A 54 -17.20 -11.10 5.64
C THR A 54 -15.95 -10.91 4.80
N ALA A 55 -15.95 -9.87 3.97
CA ALA A 55 -14.82 -9.51 3.14
C ALA A 55 -14.61 -7.99 3.15
N SER A 56 -13.35 -7.56 3.12
CA SER A 56 -12.98 -6.18 2.79
C SER A 56 -12.68 -6.07 1.31
N PHE A 57 -13.00 -4.93 0.70
CA PHE A 57 -12.63 -4.59 -0.66
C PHE A 57 -11.75 -3.36 -0.65
N ASP A 58 -10.59 -3.43 -1.32
CA ASP A 58 -9.61 -2.36 -1.37
C ASP A 58 -8.82 -2.41 -2.69
N ILE A 59 -8.17 -1.32 -3.09
CA ILE A 59 -7.18 -1.33 -4.18
C ILE A 59 -6.02 -2.26 -3.85
N GLY A 60 -5.58 -2.19 -2.60
CA GLY A 60 -4.57 -3.05 -2.03
C GLY A 60 -3.40 -2.28 -1.44
N TYR A 61 -3.18 -2.48 -0.14
CA TYR A 61 -2.06 -1.86 0.57
C TYR A 61 -1.23 -2.92 1.26
N SER A 62 -1.75 -3.45 2.36
CA SER A 62 -0.88 -4.12 3.32
C SER A 62 -1.58 -5.08 4.27
N CYS A 63 -2.86 -5.41 4.10
CA CYS A 63 -3.58 -6.34 4.98
C CYS A 63 -3.56 -5.91 6.47
N ARG A 64 -3.33 -4.62 6.75
CA ARG A 64 -3.11 -4.14 8.13
C ARG A 64 -4.40 -4.19 8.92
N SER A 65 -5.47 -3.61 8.38
CA SER A 65 -6.75 -3.46 9.05
C SER A 65 -7.38 -4.82 9.34
N GLU A 66 -7.31 -5.73 8.39
CA GLU A 66 -7.84 -7.09 8.49
C GLU A 66 -7.07 -7.91 9.54
N VAL A 67 -5.75 -7.78 9.60
CA VAL A 67 -4.94 -8.37 10.67
C VAL A 67 -5.32 -7.80 12.04
N VAL A 68 -5.57 -6.51 12.14
CA VAL A 68 -6.03 -5.88 13.40
C VAL A 68 -7.38 -6.45 13.82
N PHE A 69 -8.37 -6.51 12.90
CA PHE A 69 -9.68 -7.10 13.18
C PHE A 69 -9.59 -8.57 13.60
N LYS A 70 -8.76 -9.36 12.91
CA LYS A 70 -8.54 -10.78 13.24
C LYS A 70 -7.87 -10.96 14.60
N ARG A 71 -6.81 -10.21 14.89
CA ARG A 71 -6.00 -10.40 16.11
C ARG A 71 -6.65 -9.81 17.36
N LEU A 72 -7.29 -8.65 17.25
CA LEU A 72 -7.90 -7.99 18.41
C LEU A 72 -9.31 -8.51 18.69
N PHE A 73 -10.11 -8.75 17.65
CA PHE A 73 -11.54 -9.03 17.81
C PHE A 73 -11.96 -10.43 17.37
N HIS A 74 -11.05 -11.19 16.76
CA HIS A 74 -11.30 -12.54 16.24
C HIS A 74 -12.41 -12.60 15.18
N PHE A 75 -12.57 -11.51 14.43
CA PHE A 75 -13.52 -11.49 13.31
C PHE A 75 -13.04 -12.35 12.14
N ASP A 76 -14.00 -12.97 11.45
CA ASP A 76 -13.76 -13.72 10.22
C ASP A 76 -13.89 -12.80 9.02
N ILE A 77 -12.76 -12.48 8.39
CA ILE A 77 -12.65 -11.53 7.29
C ILE A 77 -11.73 -12.08 6.20
N SER A 78 -12.16 -11.94 4.95
CA SER A 78 -11.37 -12.24 3.76
C SER A 78 -10.96 -10.94 3.06
N PRO A 79 -9.66 -10.59 3.01
CA PRO A 79 -9.23 -9.42 2.25
C PRO A 79 -9.35 -9.67 0.73
N CYS A 80 -10.10 -8.84 0.03
CA CYS A 80 -10.29 -8.89 -1.43
C CYS A 80 -9.72 -7.64 -2.09
N TYR A 81 -8.51 -7.72 -2.63
CA TYR A 81 -7.79 -6.58 -3.20
C TYR A 81 -7.84 -6.57 -4.73
N LEU A 82 -7.74 -5.38 -5.32
CA LEU A 82 -7.57 -5.28 -6.78
C LEU A 82 -6.21 -5.84 -7.18
N HIS A 83 -5.14 -5.47 -6.47
CA HIS A 83 -3.79 -6.00 -6.64
C HIS A 83 -2.99 -5.84 -5.35
N ILE A 84 -1.79 -6.40 -5.30
CA ILE A 84 -0.78 -6.07 -4.28
C ILE A 84 0.50 -5.69 -4.99
N ASN A 85 1.17 -4.65 -4.51
CA ASN A 85 2.45 -4.24 -5.10
C ASN A 85 3.63 -5.06 -4.55
N TYR A 86 3.49 -5.62 -3.33
CA TYR A 86 4.57 -6.28 -2.62
C TYR A 86 4.11 -7.40 -1.68
N ASP A 87 5.10 -8.08 -1.12
CA ASP A 87 4.93 -9.22 -0.23
C ASP A 87 4.34 -8.86 1.14
N ILE A 88 4.29 -7.58 1.55
CA ILE A 88 3.88 -7.21 2.91
C ILE A 88 2.44 -7.63 3.23
N ALA A 89 1.53 -7.51 2.25
CA ALA A 89 0.16 -7.98 2.38
C ALA A 89 0.12 -9.50 2.51
N SER A 90 0.88 -10.21 1.67
CA SER A 90 1.02 -11.67 1.70
C SER A 90 1.60 -12.19 3.02
N GLU A 91 2.67 -11.57 3.53
CA GLU A 91 3.31 -11.92 4.80
C GLU A 91 2.33 -11.73 5.97
N ARG A 92 1.63 -10.60 6.00
CA ARG A 92 0.64 -10.31 7.05
C ARG A 92 -0.55 -11.25 6.98
N SER A 93 -1.03 -11.54 5.77
CA SER A 93 -2.11 -12.51 5.57
C SER A 93 -1.71 -13.91 6.05
N TYR A 94 -0.51 -14.35 5.67
CA TYR A 94 0.04 -15.64 6.09
C TYR A 94 0.20 -15.74 7.62
N THR A 95 0.80 -14.71 8.24
CA THR A 95 1.04 -14.70 9.69
C THR A 95 -0.22 -14.52 10.54
N ALA A 96 -1.34 -14.12 9.95
CA ALA A 96 -2.63 -13.96 10.63
C ALA A 96 -3.68 -14.99 10.22
N ASP A 97 -3.31 -15.95 9.35
CA ASP A 97 -4.22 -16.96 8.80
C ASP A 97 -5.47 -16.32 8.15
N LEU A 98 -5.23 -15.37 7.25
CA LEU A 98 -6.25 -14.68 6.48
C LEU A 98 -6.24 -15.16 5.01
N PRO A 99 -7.41 -15.38 4.39
CA PRO A 99 -7.52 -15.75 2.98
C PRO A 99 -7.48 -14.49 2.09
N LEU A 100 -6.27 -13.99 1.80
CA LEU A 100 -6.08 -12.87 0.86
C LEU A 100 -6.40 -13.30 -0.57
N HIS A 101 -7.28 -12.55 -1.22
CA HIS A 101 -7.63 -12.70 -2.62
C HIS A 101 -7.26 -11.44 -3.39
N CYS A 102 -6.57 -11.59 -4.52
CA CYS A 102 -6.31 -10.49 -5.44
C CYS A 102 -7.09 -10.71 -6.75
N PHE A 103 -7.67 -9.63 -7.29
CA PHE A 103 -8.31 -9.65 -8.60
C PHE A 103 -7.26 -9.84 -9.70
N TYR A 104 -6.24 -8.98 -9.72
CA TYR A 104 -5.02 -9.18 -10.50
C TYR A 104 -4.01 -10.03 -9.74
N ASP A 105 -3.46 -11.03 -10.42
CA ASP A 105 -2.35 -11.86 -9.94
C ASP A 105 -0.97 -11.21 -10.20
N TYR A 106 -0.96 -9.95 -10.62
CA TYR A 106 0.22 -9.12 -10.85
C TYR A 106 -0.06 -7.66 -10.48
N SER A 107 0.99 -6.85 -10.35
CA SER A 107 0.87 -5.40 -10.14
C SER A 107 0.60 -4.71 -11.50
N PRO A 108 -0.56 -4.07 -11.71
CA PRO A 108 -0.83 -3.32 -12.93
C PRO A 108 0.15 -2.15 -13.05
N ALA A 109 0.39 -1.70 -14.28
CA ALA A 109 1.45 -0.74 -14.55
C ALA A 109 1.13 0.70 -14.08
N VAL A 110 -0.16 1.03 -13.96
CA VAL A 110 -0.67 2.21 -13.25
C VAL A 110 -1.34 1.70 -11.99
N THR A 111 -0.74 1.93 -10.80
CA THR A 111 -1.07 1.21 -9.56
C THR A 111 -2.02 1.95 -8.63
N GLY A 112 -1.69 3.17 -8.19
CA GLY A 112 -2.26 3.75 -6.97
C GLY A 112 -3.25 4.90 -7.17
N ALA A 113 -2.75 6.14 -7.12
CA ALA A 113 -3.52 7.35 -6.87
C ALA A 113 -4.83 7.50 -7.66
N LEU A 114 -4.80 7.26 -8.98
CA LEU A 114 -5.99 7.36 -9.80
C LEU A 114 -6.98 6.22 -9.52
N ARG A 115 -6.51 4.99 -9.32
CA ARG A 115 -7.40 3.86 -9.02
C ARG A 115 -8.08 4.04 -7.66
N GLU A 116 -7.30 4.44 -6.66
CA GLU A 116 -7.81 4.75 -5.32
C GLU A 116 -8.87 5.83 -5.39
N HIS A 117 -8.62 6.92 -6.12
CA HIS A 117 -9.60 7.99 -6.25
C HIS A 117 -10.91 7.57 -6.96
N LEU A 118 -10.83 6.66 -7.94
CA LEU A 118 -11.99 6.21 -8.70
C LEU A 118 -12.80 5.12 -8.00
N ILE A 119 -12.15 4.24 -7.23
CA ILE A 119 -12.77 3.05 -6.66
C ILE A 119 -13.09 3.25 -5.17
N SER A 120 -12.24 3.95 -4.43
CA SER A 120 -12.42 4.12 -2.99
C SER A 120 -13.55 5.09 -2.68
N TYR A 121 -14.20 4.85 -1.53
CA TYR A 121 -15.18 5.77 -0.98
C TYR A 121 -14.54 7.13 -0.72
N GLN A 122 -15.17 8.19 -1.23
CA GLN A 122 -14.72 9.56 -1.06
C GLN A 122 -15.42 10.16 0.16
N GLY A 123 -14.75 10.14 1.31
CA GLY A 123 -15.31 10.63 2.57
C GLY A 123 -14.24 10.90 3.62
N PRO A 124 -14.64 11.42 4.80
CA PRO A 124 -13.70 11.70 5.88
C PRO A 124 -13.05 10.43 6.41
N SER A 125 -11.78 10.51 6.78
CA SER A 125 -11.13 9.46 7.56
C SER A 125 -11.67 9.42 9.00
N CYS A 126 -11.76 8.21 9.54
CA CYS A 126 -12.05 8.00 10.95
C CYS A 126 -10.77 8.20 11.77
N THR A 127 -10.77 9.19 12.67
CA THR A 127 -9.61 9.53 13.51
C THR A 127 -9.64 8.82 14.86
N GLY A 128 -10.79 8.24 15.24
CA GLY A 128 -10.95 7.50 16.49
C GLY A 128 -12.41 7.26 16.85
N PHE A 129 -12.64 6.89 18.11
CA PHE A 129 -13.98 6.70 18.66
C PHE A 129 -14.17 7.51 19.94
N ASP A 130 -15.27 8.26 20.04
CA ASP A 130 -15.73 8.81 21.30
C ASP A 130 -16.47 7.71 22.08
N CYS A 131 -15.96 7.38 23.26
CA CYS A 131 -16.52 6.37 24.16
C CYS A 131 -17.14 6.97 25.44
N SER A 132 -17.25 8.30 25.54
CA SER A 132 -17.73 9.00 26.75
C SER A 132 -19.14 8.60 27.19
N SER A 133 -19.98 8.20 26.22
CA SER A 133 -21.36 7.74 26.46
C SER A 133 -21.48 6.27 26.88
N GLY A 134 -20.36 5.55 27.03
CA GLY A 134 -20.36 4.09 27.24
C GLY A 134 -20.65 3.29 25.97
N LYS A 135 -20.70 3.94 24.80
CA LYS A 135 -20.74 3.33 23.47
C LYS A 135 -19.70 4.01 22.60
N ALA A 136 -19.06 3.25 21.71
CA ALA A 136 -18.13 3.81 20.74
C ALA A 136 -18.90 4.49 19.59
N VAL A 137 -18.62 5.77 19.36
CA VAL A 137 -19.13 6.55 18.23
C VAL A 137 -17.95 7.01 17.39
N PRO A 138 -17.88 6.70 16.08
CA PRO A 138 -16.75 7.10 15.25
C PRO A 138 -16.65 8.63 15.15
N VAL A 139 -15.42 9.13 15.24
CA VAL A 139 -15.07 10.54 15.08
C VAL A 139 -14.37 10.69 13.74
N PHE A 140 -14.90 11.59 12.91
CA PHE A 140 -14.44 11.84 11.56
C PHE A 140 -13.75 13.20 11.49
N GLU A 141 -12.74 13.30 10.64
CA GLU A 141 -12.13 14.58 10.31
C GLU A 141 -13.09 15.46 9.47
N GLU A 142 -12.75 16.75 9.36
CA GLU A 142 -13.44 17.63 8.42
C GLU A 142 -13.07 17.22 6.99
N TYR A 143 -14.09 17.01 6.15
CA TYR A 143 -13.89 16.55 4.78
C TYR A 143 -14.45 17.55 3.78
N GLY A 144 -13.55 18.07 2.94
CA GLY A 144 -13.87 19.00 1.87
C GLY A 144 -13.34 18.50 0.54
N THR A 145 -14.20 17.88 -0.27
CA THR A 145 -13.84 17.49 -1.64
C THR A 145 -14.00 18.68 -2.60
N PRO A 146 -12.99 18.98 -3.44
CA PRO A 146 -13.18 19.91 -4.54
C PRO A 146 -14.33 19.46 -5.45
N PHE A 147 -15.09 20.42 -6.00
CA PHE A 147 -16.22 20.11 -6.89
C PHE A 147 -15.80 19.17 -8.04
N ALA A 148 -14.64 19.43 -8.66
CA ALA A 148 -14.14 18.63 -9.76
C ALA A 148 -13.93 17.15 -9.39
N ALA A 149 -13.32 16.90 -8.23
CA ALA A 149 -13.15 15.55 -7.70
C ALA A 149 -14.48 14.86 -7.45
N ARG A 150 -15.40 15.53 -6.74
CA ARG A 150 -16.73 14.97 -6.49
C ARG A 150 -17.47 14.68 -7.80
N TYR A 151 -17.43 15.60 -8.76
CA TYR A 151 -18.13 15.46 -10.03
C TYR A 151 -17.60 14.26 -10.83
N VAL A 152 -16.29 14.21 -11.08
CA VAL A 152 -15.66 13.16 -11.89
C VAL A 152 -15.89 11.78 -11.25
N THR A 153 -15.62 11.63 -9.95
CA THR A 153 -15.82 10.36 -9.25
C THR A 153 -17.28 9.93 -9.25
N THR A 154 -18.22 10.84 -9.00
CA THR A 154 -19.66 10.52 -9.01
C THR A 154 -20.10 10.03 -10.38
N GLN A 155 -19.69 10.71 -11.47
CA GLN A 155 -20.05 10.29 -12.82
C GLN A 155 -19.49 8.90 -13.17
N MET A 156 -18.22 8.65 -12.87
CA MET A 156 -17.58 7.37 -13.17
C MET A 156 -18.17 6.22 -12.34
N GLN A 157 -18.37 6.41 -11.04
CA GLN A 157 -18.96 5.40 -10.17
C GLN A 157 -20.43 5.12 -10.51
N SER A 158 -21.21 6.16 -10.82
CA SER A 158 -22.62 5.99 -11.24
C SER A 158 -22.72 5.23 -12.55
N ALA A 159 -21.86 5.53 -13.54
CA ALA A 159 -21.82 4.82 -14.80
C ALA A 159 -21.39 3.35 -14.62
N ALA A 160 -20.43 3.07 -13.72
CA ALA A 160 -20.02 1.70 -13.40
C ALA A 160 -21.16 0.90 -12.75
N LEU A 161 -21.89 1.50 -11.81
CA LEU A 161 -23.06 0.87 -11.19
C LEU A 161 -24.19 0.63 -12.21
N GLN A 162 -24.44 1.60 -13.10
CA GLN A 162 -25.41 1.44 -14.18
C GLN A 162 -25.03 0.29 -15.11
N TYR A 163 -23.76 0.18 -15.49
CA TYR A 163 -23.28 -0.95 -16.30
C TYR A 163 -23.55 -2.30 -15.61
N VAL A 164 -23.27 -2.43 -14.31
CA VAL A 164 -23.55 -3.66 -13.57
C VAL A 164 -25.06 -3.95 -13.54
N GLN A 165 -25.89 -2.94 -13.29
CA GLN A 165 -27.34 -3.07 -13.31
C GLN A 165 -27.85 -3.53 -14.68
N ASP A 166 -27.35 -2.94 -15.77
CA ASP A 166 -27.71 -3.29 -17.14
C ASP A 166 -27.28 -4.73 -17.46
N MET A 167 -26.06 -5.13 -17.07
CA MET A 167 -25.58 -6.51 -17.26
C MET A 167 -26.47 -7.53 -16.54
N VAL A 168 -26.85 -7.25 -15.29
CA VAL A 168 -27.78 -8.11 -14.52
C VAL A 168 -29.15 -8.13 -15.16
N ALA A 169 -29.68 -6.99 -15.58
CA ALA A 169 -31.02 -6.90 -16.17
C ALA A 169 -31.12 -7.58 -17.55
N ILE A 170 -30.07 -7.50 -18.37
CA ILE A 170 -30.04 -8.05 -19.74
C ILE A 170 -29.82 -9.55 -19.71
N PHE A 171 -28.88 -10.03 -18.88
CA PHE A 171 -28.43 -11.42 -18.92
C PHE A 171 -29.02 -12.28 -17.79
N ASP A 172 -29.39 -11.69 -16.65
CA ASP A 172 -30.03 -12.37 -15.51
C ASP A 172 -29.41 -13.76 -15.21
N SER A 173 -30.17 -14.84 -15.38
CA SER A 173 -29.70 -16.21 -15.15
C SER A 173 -28.60 -16.68 -16.10
N ASP A 174 -28.43 -16.05 -17.26
CA ASP A 174 -27.37 -16.36 -18.22
C ASP A 174 -26.03 -15.66 -17.88
N LEU A 175 -25.96 -14.80 -16.85
CA LEU A 175 -24.71 -14.15 -16.44
C LEU A 175 -23.59 -15.16 -16.15
N ASP A 176 -23.92 -16.28 -15.50
CA ASP A 176 -22.95 -17.35 -15.19
C ASP A 176 -22.36 -18.02 -16.44
N ARG A 177 -23.01 -17.83 -17.60
CA ARG A 177 -22.55 -18.34 -18.90
C ARG A 177 -21.66 -17.33 -19.63
N LEU A 178 -21.68 -16.07 -19.21
CA LEU A 178 -20.78 -15.03 -19.70
C LEU A 178 -19.43 -15.12 -18.99
N TYR A 179 -18.70 -16.18 -19.30
CA TYR A 179 -17.34 -16.32 -18.81
C TYR A 179 -16.45 -15.22 -19.41
N ALA A 180 -15.90 -14.38 -18.52
CA ALA A 180 -14.83 -13.44 -18.84
C ALA A 180 -13.64 -13.73 -17.93
N ARG A 181 -12.44 -13.77 -18.51
CA ARG A 181 -11.22 -13.72 -17.69
C ARG A 181 -11.19 -12.36 -17.00
N ARG A 182 -10.70 -12.30 -15.77
CA ARG A 182 -10.57 -11.05 -14.99
C ARG A 182 -9.88 -9.95 -15.79
N MET A 183 -8.86 -10.34 -16.57
CA MET A 183 -8.14 -9.45 -17.49
C MET A 183 -8.98 -8.90 -18.64
N ASP A 184 -9.81 -9.73 -19.25
CA ASP A 184 -10.64 -9.27 -20.37
C ASP A 184 -11.70 -8.30 -19.87
N ALA A 185 -12.27 -8.59 -18.69
CA ALA A 185 -13.26 -7.73 -18.04
C ALA A 185 -12.68 -6.35 -17.66
N SER A 186 -11.37 -6.25 -17.42
CA SER A 186 -10.74 -5.01 -17.00
C SER A 186 -10.12 -4.17 -18.12
N TRP A 187 -10.04 -4.70 -19.34
CA TRP A 187 -9.47 -3.99 -20.50
C TRP A 187 -10.03 -2.58 -20.72
N PRO A 188 -11.33 -2.29 -20.56
CA PRO A 188 -11.83 -0.92 -20.71
C PRO A 188 -11.16 0.06 -19.73
N MET A 189 -10.99 -0.36 -18.47
CA MET A 189 -10.30 0.43 -17.45
C MET A 189 -8.81 0.53 -17.75
N GLU A 190 -8.14 -0.58 -18.06
CA GLU A 190 -6.71 -0.57 -18.38
C GLU A 190 -6.40 0.29 -19.60
N TYR A 191 -7.24 0.24 -20.64
CA TYR A 191 -7.11 1.09 -21.81
C TYR A 191 -7.22 2.57 -21.45
N PHE A 192 -8.22 2.94 -20.64
CA PHE A 192 -8.37 4.31 -20.16
C PHE A 192 -7.14 4.78 -19.36
N LEU A 193 -6.64 3.94 -18.46
CA LEU A 193 -5.48 4.25 -17.62
C LEU A 193 -4.18 4.40 -18.43
N HIS A 194 -4.03 3.66 -19.54
CA HIS A 194 -2.81 3.68 -20.35
C HIS A 194 -2.84 4.69 -21.50
N HIS A 195 -4.03 4.97 -22.04
CA HIS A 195 -4.24 5.78 -23.23
C HIS A 195 -5.31 6.86 -23.03
N PRO A 196 -5.22 7.69 -21.97
CA PRO A 196 -6.21 8.73 -21.77
C PRO A 196 -6.10 9.79 -22.85
N ARG A 197 -7.24 10.30 -23.31
CA ARG A 197 -7.24 11.52 -24.12
C ARG A 197 -6.85 12.70 -23.24
N PRO A 198 -6.17 13.73 -23.77
CA PRO A 198 -5.81 14.91 -22.99
C PRO A 198 -6.99 15.56 -22.28
N ALA A 199 -8.16 15.63 -22.93
CA ALA A 199 -9.37 16.18 -22.34
C ALA A 199 -9.82 15.39 -21.10
N ASP A 200 -9.83 14.06 -21.18
CA ASP A 200 -10.23 13.19 -20.07
C ASP A 200 -9.22 13.28 -18.92
N ALA A 201 -7.93 13.29 -19.24
CA ALA A 201 -6.88 13.36 -18.23
C ALA A 201 -6.87 14.71 -17.48
N ASN A 202 -7.17 15.81 -18.18
CA ASN A 202 -7.19 17.15 -17.60
C ASN A 202 -8.30 17.36 -16.55
N LEU A 203 -9.32 16.50 -16.52
CA LEU A 203 -10.33 16.52 -15.45
C LEU A 203 -9.71 16.32 -14.06
N PHE A 204 -8.59 15.59 -13.99
CA PHE A 204 -7.89 15.27 -12.74
C PHE A 204 -6.85 16.32 -12.32
N ASN A 205 -6.63 17.37 -13.13
CA ASN A 205 -5.61 18.39 -12.90
C ASN A 205 -5.97 19.39 -11.78
N THR A 206 -7.20 19.34 -11.29
CA THR A 206 -7.67 20.20 -10.19
C THR A 206 -7.90 19.44 -8.90
N ILE A 207 -7.59 18.14 -8.91
CA ILE A 207 -7.81 17.24 -7.79
C ILE A 207 -6.47 17.05 -7.08
N PRO A 208 -6.31 17.61 -5.86
CA PRO A 208 -5.11 17.38 -5.07
C PRO A 208 -5.02 15.90 -4.69
N PHE A 209 -3.80 15.37 -4.64
CA PHE A 209 -3.57 14.07 -4.04
C PHE A 209 -3.66 14.20 -2.51
N GLU A 210 -4.32 13.24 -1.86
CA GLU A 210 -4.66 13.28 -0.43
C GLU A 210 -3.40 13.22 0.46
N ASP A 211 -2.41 12.43 0.06
CA ASP A 211 -1.19 12.19 0.82
C ASP A 211 0.00 12.95 0.20
N ASP A 212 0.02 14.27 0.42
CA ASP A 212 1.08 15.10 -0.17
C ASP A 212 2.48 14.78 0.39
N MET A 213 2.59 14.06 1.52
CA MET A 213 3.84 13.68 2.21
C MET A 213 4.89 14.80 2.28
N GLY A 214 4.46 16.07 2.27
CA GLY A 214 5.34 17.24 2.24
C GLY A 214 5.95 17.59 0.86
N ALA A 215 5.48 16.99 -0.24
CA ALA A 215 5.91 17.24 -1.62
C ALA A 215 5.27 18.50 -2.25
N GLY A 216 4.31 19.14 -1.57
CA GLY A 216 3.59 20.31 -2.06
C GLY A 216 2.31 19.95 -2.83
N ARG A 217 1.72 20.93 -3.54
CA ARG A 217 0.46 20.72 -4.30
C ARG A 217 0.70 19.86 -5.55
N VAL A 218 0.69 18.55 -5.38
CA VAL A 218 0.68 17.57 -6.47
C VAL A 218 -0.76 17.13 -6.73
N THR A 219 -1.13 16.97 -8.00
CA THR A 219 -2.46 16.54 -8.41
C THR A 219 -2.49 15.07 -8.77
N ILE A 220 -3.68 14.46 -8.80
CA ILE A 220 -3.85 13.09 -9.30
C ILE A 220 -3.34 12.97 -10.75
N ARG A 221 -3.50 14.02 -11.56
CA ARG A 221 -3.02 14.04 -12.93
C ARG A 221 -1.49 13.95 -13.00
N ASP A 222 -0.77 14.60 -12.09
CA ASP A 222 0.68 14.57 -12.06
C ASP A 222 1.19 13.16 -11.76
N PHE A 223 0.67 12.51 -10.71
CA PHE A 223 0.99 11.12 -10.38
C PHE A 223 0.66 10.17 -11.53
N TRP A 224 -0.52 10.33 -12.15
CA TRP A 224 -0.89 9.48 -13.28
C TRP A 224 0.05 9.67 -14.48
N GLN A 225 0.46 10.90 -14.77
CA GLN A 225 1.41 11.16 -15.85
C GLN A 225 2.81 10.60 -15.54
N GLU A 226 3.22 10.62 -14.27
CA GLU A 226 4.45 10.00 -13.78
C GLU A 226 4.43 8.47 -13.97
N SER A 227 3.34 7.80 -13.56
CA SER A 227 3.13 6.38 -13.84
C SER A 227 3.14 6.08 -15.35
N LEU A 228 2.52 6.91 -16.19
CA LEU A 228 2.55 6.72 -17.65
C LEU A 228 3.97 6.86 -18.23
N ASN A 229 4.72 7.85 -17.75
CA ASN A 229 6.11 8.07 -18.16
C ASN A 229 7.01 6.90 -17.74
N SER A 230 6.77 6.33 -16.56
CA SER A 230 7.39 5.10 -16.05
C SER A 230 7.29 3.95 -17.06
N VAL A 231 6.05 3.65 -17.43
CA VAL A 231 5.72 2.53 -18.31
C VAL A 231 6.35 2.72 -19.68
N ARG A 232 6.26 3.93 -20.24
CA ARG A 232 6.79 4.27 -21.56
C ARG A 232 8.31 4.27 -21.63
N ASN A 233 8.99 4.68 -20.55
CA ASN A 233 10.43 4.90 -20.60
C ASN A 233 11.27 3.68 -20.20
N HIS A 234 10.68 2.56 -19.74
CA HIS A 234 11.33 1.27 -19.38
C HIS A 234 12.60 1.34 -18.48
N ASN A 235 13.10 2.53 -18.14
CA ASN A 235 14.42 2.79 -17.57
C ASN A 235 14.37 3.66 -16.30
N ASN A 236 13.22 4.24 -15.98
CA ASN A 236 13.02 5.00 -14.74
C ASN A 236 11.58 4.79 -14.33
N THR A 237 11.35 3.91 -13.35
CA THR A 237 10.15 3.94 -12.54
C THR A 237 10.20 5.19 -11.66
N PRO A 238 9.34 6.20 -11.86
CA PRO A 238 9.26 7.36 -11.00
C PRO A 238 8.08 7.25 -10.02
N ASP A 239 7.41 6.11 -9.93
CA ASP A 239 6.65 5.80 -8.73
C ASP A 239 7.64 5.25 -7.69
N GLY A 240 7.83 6.00 -6.61
CA GLY A 240 8.54 5.61 -5.38
C GLY A 240 7.96 4.39 -4.65
N TRP A 241 7.24 3.55 -5.38
CA TRP A 241 6.76 2.23 -5.00
C TRP A 241 7.42 1.13 -5.85
N ASP A 242 8.69 1.32 -6.18
CA ASP A 242 9.63 0.20 -6.33
C ASP A 242 10.34 0.03 -4.99
N GLU A 243 9.66 -0.55 -3.99
CA GLU A 243 10.34 -1.15 -2.84
C GLU A 243 11.16 -2.31 -3.39
N ARG A 244 12.36 -1.97 -3.84
CA ARG A 244 13.52 -2.84 -3.85
C ARG A 244 13.40 -3.71 -2.60
N LEU A 245 13.38 -5.03 -2.78
CA LEU A 245 13.46 -6.05 -1.73
C LEU A 245 13.95 -5.44 -0.42
N ASN A 246 13.12 -5.39 0.63
CA ASN A 246 13.44 -4.68 1.86
C ASN A 246 14.72 -5.24 2.52
N TYR A 247 15.86 -4.71 2.09
CA TYR A 247 17.16 -5.20 2.50
C TYR A 247 17.48 -4.86 3.94
N TYR A 248 16.69 -4.00 4.59
CA TYR A 248 16.88 -3.59 5.98
C TYR A 248 16.27 -4.61 6.95
N ALA A 249 15.22 -5.33 6.53
CA ALA A 249 14.66 -6.45 7.27
C ALA A 249 15.51 -7.73 7.17
N MET A 250 16.47 -7.80 6.24
CA MET A 250 17.30 -8.98 6.02
C MET A 250 18.57 -8.98 6.87
N SER A 251 18.93 -10.15 7.40
CA SER A 251 20.25 -10.38 7.98
C SER A 251 21.36 -10.11 6.94
N LYS A 252 22.55 -9.68 7.40
CA LYS A 252 23.67 -9.36 6.49
C LYS A 252 23.99 -10.48 5.49
N PRO A 253 24.04 -11.77 5.87
CA PRO A 253 24.30 -12.85 4.91
C PRO A 253 23.19 -12.99 3.87
N LYS A 254 21.92 -12.94 4.28
CA LYS A 254 20.75 -13.02 3.38
C LYS A 254 20.74 -11.85 2.40
N LYS A 255 21.00 -10.63 2.88
CA LYS A 255 21.11 -9.42 2.07
C LYS A 255 22.19 -9.55 0.98
N TRP A 256 23.39 -10.04 1.33
CA TRP A 256 24.46 -10.26 0.36
C TRP A 256 24.12 -11.32 -0.67
N LEU A 257 23.46 -12.41 -0.26
CA LEU A 257 23.02 -13.46 -1.18
C LEU A 257 21.96 -12.94 -2.16
N VAL A 258 20.97 -12.19 -1.67
CA VAL A 258 19.94 -11.58 -2.51
C VAL A 258 20.54 -10.57 -3.49
N TRP A 259 21.47 -9.72 -3.04
CA TRP A 259 22.24 -8.83 -3.91
C TRP A 259 23.07 -9.59 -4.95
N LEU A 260 23.62 -10.74 -4.61
CA LEU A 260 24.39 -11.55 -5.56
C LEU A 260 23.51 -12.21 -6.63
N LEU A 261 22.33 -12.69 -6.25
CA LEU A 261 21.47 -13.50 -7.11
C LEU A 261 20.46 -12.65 -7.90
N VAL A 262 19.84 -11.68 -7.23
CA VAL A 262 18.70 -10.89 -7.76
C VAL A 262 19.16 -9.51 -8.21
N ASP A 263 19.83 -8.74 -7.34
CA ASP A 263 20.18 -7.34 -7.63
C ASP A 263 21.70 -7.07 -7.68
N ARG A 264 22.31 -7.58 -8.75
CA ARG A 264 23.77 -7.52 -8.96
C ARG A 264 24.28 -6.10 -9.11
N LYS A 265 23.43 -5.15 -9.51
CA LYS A 265 23.80 -3.73 -9.67
C LYS A 265 24.02 -3.11 -8.30
N ILE A 266 23.06 -3.26 -7.38
CA ILE A 266 23.18 -2.77 -6.00
C ILE A 266 24.39 -3.37 -5.29
N MET A 267 24.66 -4.66 -5.50
CA MET A 267 25.86 -5.33 -4.98
C MET A 267 27.15 -4.63 -5.41
N LYS A 268 27.31 -4.41 -6.72
CA LYS A 268 28.50 -3.78 -7.31
C LYS A 268 28.67 -2.35 -6.83
N ASP A 269 27.60 -1.57 -6.81
CA ASP A 269 27.64 -0.17 -6.40
C ASP A 269 27.95 -0.03 -4.91
N THR A 270 27.40 -0.92 -4.08
CA THR A 270 27.69 -0.96 -2.64
C THR A 270 29.14 -1.39 -2.38
N ALA A 271 29.65 -2.40 -3.09
CA ALA A 271 31.05 -2.83 -2.96
C ALA A 271 32.02 -1.72 -3.38
N LYS A 272 31.78 -1.05 -4.51
CA LYS A 272 32.56 0.11 -4.96
C LYS A 272 32.56 1.25 -3.93
N ARG A 273 31.39 1.55 -3.34
CA ARG A 273 31.26 2.62 -2.34
C ARG A 273 32.02 2.30 -1.06
N LYS A 274 31.85 1.08 -0.52
CA LYS A 274 32.49 0.65 0.73
C LYS A 274 34.00 0.43 0.62
N LEU A 275 34.48 -0.02 -0.54
CA LEU A 275 35.89 -0.28 -0.80
C LEU A 275 36.59 0.88 -1.53
N LYS A 276 35.95 2.06 -1.63
CA LYS A 276 36.51 3.23 -2.33
C LYS A 276 37.87 3.65 -1.75
N SER A 277 38.04 3.53 -0.43
CA SER A 277 39.30 3.80 0.29
C SER A 277 40.32 2.65 0.22
N HIS A 278 39.95 1.50 -0.35
CA HIS A 278 40.76 0.28 -0.37
C HIS A 278 40.86 -0.31 -1.78
N PRO A 279 41.66 0.31 -2.68
CA PRO A 279 41.71 -0.04 -4.10
C PRO A 279 42.20 -1.47 -4.38
N LEU A 280 43.09 -2.03 -3.55
CA LEU A 280 43.55 -3.42 -3.66
C LEU A 280 42.43 -4.41 -3.35
N LEU A 281 41.67 -4.19 -2.27
CA LEU A 281 40.52 -5.03 -1.91
C LEU A 281 39.40 -4.93 -2.95
N LEU A 282 39.20 -3.75 -3.54
CA LEU A 282 38.24 -3.59 -4.64
C LEU A 282 38.66 -4.39 -5.89
N LYS A 283 39.96 -4.40 -6.24
CA LYS A 283 40.47 -5.23 -7.35
C LYS A 283 40.30 -6.72 -7.08
N ILE A 284 40.65 -7.18 -5.88
CA ILE A 284 40.51 -8.60 -5.49
C ILE A 284 39.03 -9.02 -5.54
N SER A 285 38.14 -8.24 -4.91
CA SER A 285 36.70 -8.55 -4.90
C SER A 285 36.09 -8.56 -6.31
N ALA A 286 36.50 -7.64 -7.18
CA ALA A 286 36.08 -7.65 -8.59
C ALA A 286 36.57 -8.92 -9.30
N SER A 287 37.84 -9.30 -9.15
CA SER A 287 38.39 -10.52 -9.75
C SER A 287 37.69 -11.79 -9.26
N CYS A 288 37.44 -11.91 -7.96
CA CYS A 288 36.68 -13.03 -7.38
C CYS A 288 35.26 -13.12 -7.97
N TYR A 289 34.55 -11.99 -8.09
CA TYR A 289 33.23 -11.95 -8.69
C TYR A 289 33.23 -12.41 -10.16
N HIS A 290 34.21 -11.96 -10.96
CA HIS A 290 34.33 -12.40 -12.37
C HIS A 290 34.69 -13.89 -12.48
N GLY A 291 35.52 -14.41 -11.57
CA GLY A 291 35.84 -15.84 -11.48
C GLY A 291 34.59 -16.69 -11.20
N LEU A 292 33.83 -16.33 -10.16
CA LEU A 292 32.56 -16.99 -9.82
C LEU A 292 31.53 -16.90 -10.95
N LYS A 293 31.46 -15.75 -11.64
CA LYS A 293 30.57 -15.58 -12.79
C LYS A 293 30.95 -16.50 -13.96
N ARG A 294 32.24 -16.67 -14.25
CA ARG A 294 32.72 -17.61 -15.28
C ARG A 294 32.34 -19.05 -14.94
N ILE A 295 32.56 -19.45 -13.69
CA ILE A 295 32.17 -20.78 -13.18
C ILE A 295 30.66 -20.99 -13.36
N TYR A 296 29.83 -20.04 -12.94
CA TYR A 296 28.37 -20.13 -13.11
C TYR A 296 27.96 -20.33 -14.58
N HIS A 297 28.56 -19.60 -15.53
CA HIS A 297 28.25 -19.76 -16.95
C HIS A 297 28.73 -21.10 -17.54
N VAL A 298 29.76 -21.72 -16.96
CA VAL A 298 30.22 -23.06 -17.35
C VAL A 298 29.26 -24.16 -16.85
N PHE A 299 28.63 -23.96 -15.69
CA PHE A 299 27.70 -24.93 -15.09
C PHE A 299 26.22 -24.69 -15.44
N ALA A 300 25.88 -23.57 -16.09
CA ALA A 300 24.53 -23.22 -16.50
C ALA A 300 24.25 -23.45 -18.01
N GLN A 301 25.14 -24.18 -18.69
CA GLN A 301 24.87 -24.86 -19.97
C GLN A 301 24.36 -26.27 -19.71
#